data_AF-A0A0K0FS99-F1
#
_entry.id   AF-A0A0K0FS99-F1
#
_cell.length_a   1.000
_cell.length_b   1.000
_cell.length_c   1.000
_cell.angle_alpha   90.00
_cell.angle_beta   90.00
_cell.angle_gamma   90.00
#
_symmetry.space_group_name_H-M   'P 1'
#
loop_
_entity.id
_entity.type
_entity.pdbx_description
1 polymer ?
#
loop_
_entity_poly.entity_id
_entity_poly.type
_entity_poly.pdbx_seq_one_letter_code
_entity_poly.pdbx_strand_id
1 'polypeptide(L)'
;MKKILIIILLFSLFITQCLIKAQKKPSLKTTKKNSVKGRPTTRKPTIKITTKKVIKPPTKTTARTTTKSTTKPTAIKPVRLDTLPPYLKNERIFFYFPRKYQNDLKYIFNNLSAKTGIHSEIKYDKPHKNKIAINFNEISNGPNKVNISYNAKIPTEVYLHANVFKDVSKFMFYLGISLSLIPQVSRLDRNKYVEINYNNIKDDFKKYYNPVLISFLKRKSDFDFGSSMIPDQLFGGINDKKPTYTLKYPYNSYQKLSDNNYKYFSHNDYRLLWDFYRPNTCSDKMSLCQNGGYPDQSCEQCECPSYFQGTQCEEIKNNLGYCGFQQIFEATEKLDFLLLKNIGGECYYTIQSKNKKKIKIRVERLIIPDTKCSTDDFHLGILYLNDKGVEPFTICKNTTSLEFSAESSKVFIYFKITKRPNLLAVSFQEVD
;
A
#
# COMPACT_ATOMS: atom_id res chain seq x y z
N MET A 1 2.80 -42.18 7.72
CA MET A 1 4.03 -41.92 8.50
C MET A 1 5.33 -42.16 7.71
N LYS A 2 5.53 -43.31 7.03
CA LYS A 2 6.76 -43.58 6.25
C LYS A 2 7.10 -42.54 5.15
N LYS A 3 6.11 -42.02 4.41
CA LYS A 3 6.33 -40.95 3.40
C LYS A 3 6.80 -39.61 4.00
N ILE A 4 6.31 -39.25 5.19
CA ILE A 4 6.69 -38.00 5.88
C ILE A 4 8.14 -38.10 6.39
N LEU A 5 8.54 -39.26 6.91
CA LEU A 5 9.91 -39.49 7.37
C LEU A 5 10.91 -39.41 6.20
N ILE A 6 10.54 -39.93 5.03
CA ILE A 6 11.36 -39.84 3.80
C ILE A 6 11.50 -38.39 3.34
N ILE A 7 10.43 -37.59 3.39
CA ILE A 7 10.48 -36.17 3.02
C ILE A 7 11.37 -35.37 3.99
N ILE A 8 11.28 -35.62 5.30
CA ILE A 8 12.12 -34.96 6.31
C ILE A 8 13.60 -35.37 6.14
N LEU A 9 13.87 -36.65 5.86
CA LEU A 9 15.22 -37.15 5.57
C LEU A 9 15.80 -36.50 4.30
N LEU A 10 15.02 -36.42 3.23
CA LEU A 10 15.44 -35.75 1.99
C LEU A 10 15.67 -34.25 2.21
N PHE A 11 14.86 -33.59 3.04
CA PHE A 11 15.04 -32.18 3.40
C PHE A 11 16.33 -31.95 4.21
N SER A 12 16.64 -32.86 5.14
CA SER A 12 17.85 -32.77 5.98
C SER A 12 19.14 -33.04 5.19
N LEU A 13 19.13 -33.99 4.24
CA LEU A 13 20.22 -34.26 3.30
C LEU A 13 20.45 -33.08 2.32
N PHE A 14 19.37 -32.38 1.93
CA PHE A 14 19.47 -31.23 1.04
C PHE A 14 20.09 -30.00 1.72
N ILE A 15 19.77 -29.76 2.99
CA ILE A 15 20.35 -28.66 3.79
C ILE A 15 21.85 -28.88 4.01
N THR A 16 22.27 -30.12 4.28
CA THR A 16 23.70 -30.46 4.49
C THR A 16 24.53 -30.30 3.21
N GLN A 17 24.00 -30.68 2.04
CA GLN A 17 24.70 -30.45 0.76
C GLN A 17 24.83 -28.96 0.39
N CYS A 18 23.85 -28.13 0.77
CA CYS A 18 23.93 -26.68 0.57
C CYS A 18 25.02 -26.01 1.44
N LEU A 19 25.19 -26.46 2.69
CA LEU A 19 26.23 -25.94 3.59
C LEU A 19 27.65 -26.31 3.12
N ILE A 20 27.84 -27.53 2.60
CA ILE A 20 29.14 -27.99 2.08
C ILE A 20 29.54 -27.21 0.81
N LYS A 21 28.59 -26.85 -0.05
CA LYS A 21 28.86 -26.03 -1.24
C LYS A 21 29.15 -24.55 -0.92
N ALA A 22 28.67 -24.03 0.21
CA ALA A 22 28.90 -22.64 0.62
C ALA A 22 30.31 -22.39 1.20
N GLN A 23 31.05 -23.44 1.60
CA GLN A 23 32.39 -23.32 2.19
C GLN A 23 33.55 -23.35 1.18
N LYS A 24 33.30 -23.63 -0.11
CA LYS A 24 34.34 -23.56 -1.16
C LYS A 24 34.31 -22.23 -1.90
N LYS A 25 35.14 -21.28 -1.45
CA LYS A 25 35.42 -20.01 -2.14
C LYS A 25 36.66 -20.20 -3.04
N PRO A 26 36.64 -19.83 -4.34
CA PRO A 26 37.85 -19.79 -5.15
C PRO A 26 38.70 -18.55 -4.84
N SER A 27 40.03 -18.75 -4.81
CA SER A 27 41.03 -17.72 -4.53
C SER A 27 41.15 -16.72 -5.69
N LEU A 28 40.95 -15.43 -5.41
CA LEU A 28 41.35 -14.35 -6.33
C LEU A 28 42.76 -13.86 -5.99
N LYS A 29 43.64 -13.89 -7.00
CA LYS A 29 44.95 -13.23 -7.01
C LYS A 29 44.74 -11.70 -7.03
N THR A 30 45.43 -10.98 -6.14
CA THR A 30 45.53 -9.51 -6.20
C THR A 30 46.98 -9.07 -6.31
N THR A 31 47.19 -8.19 -7.28
CA THR A 31 48.41 -7.48 -7.68
C THR A 31 48.94 -6.55 -6.59
N LYS A 32 50.28 -6.42 -6.53
CA LYS A 32 51.05 -5.55 -5.64
C LYS A 32 50.78 -4.07 -5.91
N LYS A 33 50.59 -3.28 -4.85
CA LYS A 33 50.97 -1.86 -4.80
C LYS A 33 51.46 -1.51 -3.38
N ASN A 34 52.61 -0.84 -3.32
CA ASN A 34 53.31 -0.42 -2.12
C ASN A 34 52.66 0.82 -1.49
N SER A 35 52.61 0.89 -0.15
CA SER A 35 53.03 2.08 0.62
C SER A 35 53.04 1.87 2.15
N VAL A 36 54.22 2.18 2.71
CA VAL A 36 54.55 2.88 3.97
C VAL A 36 54.16 2.29 5.35
N LYS A 37 55.21 2.18 6.18
CA LYS A 37 55.28 1.69 7.57
C LYS A 37 54.66 2.67 8.58
N GLY A 38 53.95 2.14 9.58
CA GLY A 38 53.59 2.80 10.83
C GLY A 38 53.37 1.76 11.94
N ARG A 39 53.97 2.00 13.13
CA ARG A 39 54.28 1.07 14.23
C ARG A 39 53.06 0.65 15.10
N PRO A 40 53.05 -0.52 15.77
CA PRO A 40 51.89 -1.05 16.49
C PRO A 40 51.89 -0.71 17.99
N THR A 41 50.70 -0.57 18.58
CA THR A 41 50.49 -0.65 20.04
C THR A 41 49.41 -1.68 20.37
N THR A 42 49.73 -2.56 21.30
CA THR A 42 48.97 -3.72 21.76
C THR A 42 48.25 -3.40 23.07
N ARG A 43 46.96 -3.77 23.21
CA ARG A 43 46.33 -4.02 24.52
C ARG A 43 45.27 -5.13 24.41
N LYS A 44 45.47 -6.21 25.18
CA LYS A 44 44.55 -7.33 25.40
C LYS A 44 43.41 -6.93 26.36
N PRO A 45 42.19 -7.47 26.22
CA PRO A 45 41.17 -7.41 27.25
C PRO A 45 41.20 -8.65 28.17
N THR A 46 41.07 -8.41 29.48
CA THR A 46 40.99 -9.44 30.53
C THR A 46 39.53 -9.67 30.94
N ILE A 47 39.12 -10.94 30.97
CA ILE A 47 37.82 -11.40 31.47
C ILE A 47 37.88 -11.49 33.00
N LYS A 48 36.89 -10.95 33.71
CA LYS A 48 36.65 -11.24 35.14
C LYS A 48 35.24 -11.80 35.33
N ILE A 49 35.20 -13.01 35.87
CA ILE A 49 34.04 -13.72 36.41
C ILE A 49 33.83 -13.20 37.84
N THR A 50 32.57 -12.96 38.25
CA THR A 50 32.26 -12.80 39.68
C THR A 50 30.89 -13.38 40.01
N THR A 51 30.85 -13.95 41.21
CA THR A 51 29.95 -14.94 41.79
C THR A 51 28.64 -14.36 42.35
N LYS A 52 27.62 -15.25 42.41
CA LYS A 52 26.29 -15.05 43.01
C LYS A 52 26.37 -14.64 44.49
N LYS A 53 25.54 -13.67 44.90
CA LYS A 53 25.16 -13.43 46.30
C LYS A 53 23.64 -13.24 46.42
N VAL A 54 23.05 -14.00 47.33
CA VAL A 54 21.63 -14.02 47.71
C VAL A 54 21.32 -12.80 48.58
N ILE A 55 20.21 -12.09 48.31
CA ILE A 55 19.72 -10.96 49.13
C ILE A 55 18.23 -11.18 49.45
N LYS A 56 17.90 -11.10 50.75
CA LYS A 56 16.57 -11.23 51.38
C LYS A 56 15.65 -10.04 51.05
N PRO A 57 14.31 -10.19 51.12
CA PRO A 57 13.36 -9.15 50.70
C PRO A 57 13.17 -8.07 51.79
N PRO A 58 13.01 -6.78 51.42
CA PRO A 58 12.63 -5.75 52.37
C PRO A 58 11.11 -5.55 52.48
N THR A 59 10.76 -5.02 53.63
CA THR A 59 9.47 -4.82 54.29
C THR A 59 8.51 -3.87 53.56
N LYS A 60 7.20 -4.11 53.73
CA LYS A 60 6.09 -3.27 53.26
C LYS A 60 6.16 -1.86 53.85
N THR A 61 6.21 -0.85 53.00
CA THR A 61 5.84 0.53 53.34
C THR A 61 4.74 0.98 52.38
N THR A 62 3.60 1.37 52.96
CA THR A 62 2.37 1.81 52.30
C THR A 62 2.60 3.17 51.61
N ALA A 63 2.82 3.15 50.30
CA ALA A 63 2.72 4.35 49.46
C ALA A 63 1.32 4.39 48.83
N ARG A 64 0.55 5.43 49.19
CA ARG A 64 -0.79 5.71 48.67
C ARG A 64 -0.68 6.13 47.21
N THR A 65 -0.84 5.18 46.29
CA THR A 65 -0.91 5.44 44.86
C THR A 65 -2.23 6.15 44.56
N THR A 66 -2.19 7.47 44.36
CA THR A 66 -3.27 8.18 43.68
C THR A 66 -3.34 7.64 42.25
N THR A 67 -4.32 6.77 42.01
CA THR A 67 -4.75 6.34 40.68
C THR A 67 -5.15 7.59 39.90
N LYS A 68 -4.24 8.07 39.04
CA LYS A 68 -4.65 8.92 37.91
C LYS A 68 -5.64 8.09 37.11
N SER A 69 -6.91 8.44 37.23
CA SER A 69 -7.98 8.03 36.33
C SER A 69 -7.46 8.16 34.89
N THR A 70 -7.13 7.04 34.27
CA THR A 70 -6.94 6.96 32.82
C THR A 70 -8.28 7.29 32.20
N THR A 71 -8.42 8.54 31.77
CA THR A 71 -9.57 9.02 31.02
C THR A 71 -9.77 8.06 29.86
N LYS A 72 -10.89 7.32 29.88
CA LYS A 72 -11.33 6.47 28.78
C LYS A 72 -11.25 7.32 27.50
N PRO A 73 -10.56 6.90 26.42
CA PRO A 73 -10.38 7.75 25.26
C PRO A 73 -11.75 8.16 24.73
N THR A 74 -12.02 9.46 24.75
CA THR A 74 -13.25 10.05 24.22
C THR A 74 -13.39 9.59 22.77
N ALA A 75 -14.42 8.80 22.48
CA ALA A 75 -14.65 8.30 21.14
C ALA A 75 -14.81 9.49 20.18
N ILE A 76 -13.87 9.65 19.25
CA ILE A 76 -13.92 10.71 18.25
C ILE A 76 -15.10 10.42 17.31
N LYS A 77 -16.11 11.29 17.35
CA LYS A 77 -17.28 11.16 16.48
C LYS A 77 -16.86 11.27 15.01
N PRO A 78 -17.37 10.40 14.11
CA PRO A 78 -17.12 10.53 12.69
C PRO A 78 -17.64 11.86 12.13
N VAL A 79 -16.86 12.47 11.24
CA VAL A 79 -17.33 13.55 10.37
C VAL A 79 -18.21 12.94 9.28
N ARG A 80 -19.37 13.52 9.03
CA ARG A 80 -20.26 13.07 7.95
C ARG A 80 -20.02 13.86 6.68
N LEU A 81 -19.95 13.16 5.56
CA LEU A 81 -19.84 13.69 4.22
C LEU A 81 -21.06 13.21 3.43
N ASP A 82 -22.16 13.96 3.54
CA ASP A 82 -23.47 13.52 3.06
C ASP A 82 -23.69 13.79 1.57
N THR A 83 -23.00 14.79 0.99
CA THR A 83 -23.14 15.19 -0.42
C THR A 83 -21.80 15.45 -1.08
N LEU A 84 -21.70 15.20 -2.38
CA LEU A 84 -20.57 15.64 -3.19
C LEU A 84 -20.63 17.14 -3.48
N PRO A 85 -19.48 17.84 -3.55
CA PRO A 85 -19.42 19.17 -4.12
C PRO A 85 -19.96 19.17 -5.57
N PRO A 86 -20.67 20.23 -6.00
CA PRO A 86 -21.30 20.29 -7.33
C PRO A 86 -20.28 20.63 -8.43
N TYR A 87 -19.14 19.93 -8.46
CA TYR A 87 -18.04 20.20 -9.39
C TYR A 87 -18.38 19.89 -10.84
N LEU A 88 -19.09 18.78 -11.06
CA LEU A 88 -19.42 18.30 -12.40
C LEU A 88 -20.50 19.20 -13.01
N LYS A 89 -20.14 19.95 -14.05
CA LYS A 89 -21.04 20.80 -14.83
C LYS A 89 -20.85 20.50 -16.30
N ASN A 90 -21.91 20.06 -16.99
CA ASN A 90 -21.86 19.64 -18.39
C ASN A 90 -20.70 18.64 -18.63
N GLU A 91 -20.62 17.62 -17.77
CA GLU A 91 -19.59 16.57 -17.79
C GLU A 91 -18.14 17.04 -17.59
N ARG A 92 -17.95 18.30 -17.15
CA ARG A 92 -16.64 18.91 -16.94
C ARG A 92 -16.43 19.34 -15.50
N ILE A 93 -15.19 19.25 -15.04
CA ILE A 93 -14.72 19.90 -13.82
C ILE A 93 -13.75 21.01 -14.21
N PHE A 94 -13.96 22.21 -13.69
CA PHE A 94 -13.13 23.37 -13.98
C PHE A 94 -12.01 23.49 -12.95
N PHE A 95 -10.78 23.67 -13.43
CA PHE A 95 -9.60 23.85 -12.60
C PHE A 95 -8.87 25.16 -12.94
N TYR A 96 -8.15 25.67 -11.96
CA TYR A 96 -7.10 26.65 -12.15
C TYR A 96 -5.79 26.17 -11.52
N PHE A 97 -4.67 26.41 -12.21
CA PHE A 97 -3.32 26.21 -11.68
C PHE A 97 -2.40 27.36 -12.08
N PRO A 98 -1.34 27.68 -11.29
CA PRO A 98 -0.31 28.61 -11.73
C PRO A 98 0.39 28.09 -12.98
N ARG A 99 0.52 28.95 -14.01
CA ARG A 99 1.04 28.58 -15.35
C ARG A 99 2.37 27.81 -15.34
N LYS A 100 3.26 28.10 -14.39
CA LYS A 100 4.58 27.44 -14.31
C LYS A 100 4.52 25.92 -14.05
N TYR A 101 3.39 25.38 -13.59
CA TYR A 101 3.20 23.95 -13.35
C TYR A 101 2.49 23.22 -14.49
N GLN A 102 2.16 23.92 -15.58
CA GLN A 102 1.37 23.36 -16.69
C GLN A 102 1.93 22.03 -17.23
N ASN A 103 3.26 21.94 -17.40
CA ASN A 103 3.90 20.74 -17.95
C ASN A 103 3.87 19.57 -16.97
N ASP A 104 4.08 19.84 -15.68
CA ASP A 104 4.07 18.82 -14.62
C ASP A 104 2.67 18.18 -14.47
N LEU A 105 1.62 18.97 -14.70
CA LEU A 105 0.22 18.55 -14.51
C LEU A 105 -0.39 17.83 -15.71
N LYS A 106 0.20 17.98 -16.92
CA LYS A 106 -0.37 17.43 -18.16
C LYS A 106 -0.59 15.92 -18.06
N TYR A 107 0.42 15.18 -17.61
CA TYR A 107 0.33 13.72 -17.49
C TYR A 107 -0.72 13.29 -16.45
N ILE A 108 -0.80 13.98 -15.31
CA ILE A 108 -1.76 13.70 -14.24
C ILE A 108 -3.19 13.82 -14.74
N PHE A 109 -3.52 14.94 -15.40
CA PHE A 109 -4.89 15.19 -15.87
C PHE A 109 -5.26 14.37 -17.11
N ASN A 110 -4.30 14.02 -17.96
CA ASN A 110 -4.52 13.04 -19.03
C ASN A 110 -4.90 11.68 -18.46
N ASN A 111 -4.17 11.19 -17.45
CA ASN A 111 -4.48 9.93 -16.79
C ASN A 111 -5.83 9.99 -16.06
N LEU A 112 -6.13 11.09 -15.35
CA LEU A 112 -7.43 11.27 -14.72
C LEU A 112 -8.56 11.16 -15.74
N SER A 113 -8.47 11.89 -16.86
CA SER A 113 -9.49 11.84 -17.92
C SER A 113 -9.60 10.44 -18.52
N ALA A 114 -8.49 9.81 -18.88
CA ALA A 114 -8.49 8.49 -19.51
C ALA A 114 -9.08 7.43 -18.57
N LYS A 115 -8.73 7.46 -17.28
CA LYS A 115 -9.13 6.44 -16.32
C LYS A 115 -10.50 6.67 -15.72
N THR A 116 -11.06 7.87 -15.76
CA THR A 116 -12.37 8.16 -15.12
C THR A 116 -13.43 8.67 -16.08
N GLY A 117 -13.05 9.08 -17.29
CA GLY A 117 -13.92 9.82 -18.21
C GLY A 117 -14.24 11.24 -17.73
N ILE A 118 -13.60 11.75 -16.67
CA ILE A 118 -13.82 13.11 -16.16
C ILE A 118 -13.08 14.11 -17.03
N HIS A 119 -13.82 14.94 -17.77
CA HIS A 119 -13.23 16.01 -18.56
C HIS A 119 -12.78 17.17 -17.65
N SER A 120 -11.48 17.46 -17.68
CA SER A 120 -10.88 18.54 -16.88
C SER A 120 -10.63 19.78 -17.74
N GLU A 121 -11.34 20.89 -17.45
CA GLU A 121 -11.11 22.17 -18.11
C GLU A 121 -10.17 23.03 -17.27
N ILE A 122 -8.91 23.14 -17.72
CA ILE A 122 -7.84 23.79 -16.96
C ILE A 122 -7.57 25.19 -17.48
N LYS A 123 -7.55 26.17 -16.58
CA LYS A 123 -7.06 27.53 -16.84
C LYS A 123 -5.74 27.79 -16.11
N TYR A 124 -4.89 28.62 -16.73
CA TYR A 124 -3.58 28.98 -16.18
C TYR A 124 -3.39 30.47 -15.89
N ASP A 125 -4.29 31.32 -16.39
CA ASP A 125 -4.13 32.78 -16.31
C ASP A 125 -4.61 33.36 -14.98
N LYS A 126 -5.81 32.96 -14.55
CA LYS A 126 -6.41 33.47 -13.31
C LYS A 126 -7.36 32.44 -12.66
N PRO A 127 -7.46 32.44 -11.32
CA PRO A 127 -8.46 31.66 -10.60
C PRO A 127 -9.88 31.93 -11.10
N HIS A 128 -10.74 30.91 -11.07
CA HIS A 128 -12.15 31.08 -11.38
C HIS A 128 -12.84 31.86 -10.26
N LYS A 129 -13.83 32.68 -10.63
CA LYS A 129 -14.69 33.45 -9.70
C LYS A 129 -16.15 33.23 -10.07
N ASN A 130 -17.06 33.35 -9.10
CA ASN A 130 -18.52 33.31 -9.27
C ASN A 130 -19.07 32.01 -9.92
N LYS A 131 -18.30 30.93 -9.90
CA LYS A 131 -18.72 29.59 -10.29
C LYS A 131 -17.91 28.55 -9.51
N ILE A 132 -18.52 27.40 -9.26
CA ILE A 132 -17.79 26.23 -8.74
C ILE A 132 -16.70 25.82 -9.73
N ALA A 133 -15.52 25.61 -9.16
CA ALA A 133 -14.28 25.17 -9.80
C ALA A 133 -13.34 24.73 -8.67
N ILE A 134 -12.16 24.22 -9.01
CA ILE A 134 -11.09 23.92 -8.04
C ILE A 134 -9.88 24.79 -8.40
N ASN A 135 -9.66 25.83 -7.60
CA ASN A 135 -8.54 26.75 -7.75
C ASN A 135 -7.36 26.28 -6.92
N PHE A 136 -6.27 25.87 -7.57
CA PHE A 136 -5.01 25.61 -6.89
C PHE A 136 -4.15 26.87 -6.93
N ASN A 137 -3.79 27.35 -5.75
CA ASN A 137 -3.01 28.56 -5.53
C ASN A 137 -1.71 28.19 -4.84
N GLU A 138 -0.62 28.82 -5.26
CA GLU A 138 0.65 28.72 -4.57
C GLU A 138 0.74 29.72 -3.42
N ILE A 139 1.24 29.25 -2.27
CA ILE A 139 1.47 30.07 -1.09
C ILE A 139 2.94 30.03 -0.69
N SER A 140 3.42 31.12 -0.10
CA SER A 140 4.76 31.23 0.50
C SER A 140 4.75 30.98 2.01
N ASN A 141 3.61 31.22 2.67
CA ASN A 141 3.46 31.18 4.13
C ASN A 141 2.16 30.47 4.53
N GLY A 142 2.12 29.94 5.76
CA GLY A 142 0.96 29.23 6.31
C GLY A 142 0.91 27.74 5.92
N PRO A 143 -0.07 26.98 6.42
CA PRO A 143 -0.19 25.55 6.12
C PRO A 143 -0.83 25.30 4.75
N ASN A 144 -0.49 24.17 4.13
CA ASN A 144 -1.25 23.64 3.00
C ASN A 144 -2.71 23.42 3.42
N LYS A 145 -3.66 23.88 2.61
CA LYS A 145 -5.08 23.87 2.99
C LYS A 145 -5.98 23.58 1.78
N VAL A 146 -7.00 22.76 2.01
CA VAL A 146 -8.11 22.54 1.07
C VAL A 146 -9.39 23.05 1.72
N ASN A 147 -10.04 24.01 1.06
CA ASN A 147 -11.33 24.56 1.46
C ASN A 147 -12.37 24.14 0.43
N ILE A 148 -13.01 22.99 0.66
CA ILE A 148 -14.05 22.46 -0.23
C ILE A 148 -15.29 23.34 -0.17
N SER A 149 -15.80 23.74 -1.33
CA SER A 149 -17.05 24.47 -1.49
C SER A 149 -18.17 23.55 -1.96
N TYR A 150 -19.33 23.61 -1.30
CA TYR A 150 -20.57 22.96 -1.75
C TYR A 150 -21.51 23.93 -2.46
N ASN A 151 -21.09 25.18 -2.66
CA ASN A 151 -21.90 26.21 -3.29
C ASN A 151 -21.53 26.31 -4.78
N ALA A 152 -22.53 26.16 -5.66
CA ALA A 152 -22.35 26.18 -7.12
C ALA A 152 -21.75 27.48 -7.69
N LYS A 153 -21.67 28.55 -6.90
CA LYS A 153 -21.12 29.88 -7.25
C LYS A 153 -19.77 30.19 -6.59
N ILE A 154 -19.31 29.37 -5.64
CA ILE A 154 -18.07 29.61 -4.89
C ILE A 154 -17.06 28.50 -5.26
N PRO A 155 -15.85 28.83 -5.71
CA PRO A 155 -14.83 27.83 -5.99
C PRO A 155 -14.35 27.12 -4.71
N THR A 156 -13.90 25.88 -4.86
CA THR A 156 -13.01 25.24 -3.90
C THR A 156 -11.64 25.87 -4.03
N GLU A 157 -11.07 26.29 -2.90
CA GLU A 157 -9.75 26.92 -2.84
C GLU A 157 -8.74 25.97 -2.21
N VAL A 158 -7.68 25.68 -2.96
CA VAL A 158 -6.57 24.82 -2.55
C VAL A 158 -5.30 25.66 -2.50
N TYR A 159 -4.68 25.74 -1.34
CA TYR A 159 -3.47 26.55 -1.11
C TYR A 159 -2.31 25.62 -0.80
N LEU A 160 -1.30 25.58 -1.67
CA LEU A 160 -0.16 24.66 -1.55
C LEU A 160 1.17 25.38 -1.68
N HIS A 161 2.17 24.91 -0.95
CA HIS A 161 3.55 25.35 -1.13
C HIS A 161 4.13 24.84 -2.45
N ALA A 162 5.11 25.56 -2.99
CA ALA A 162 5.76 25.22 -4.26
C ALA A 162 6.36 23.79 -4.29
N ASN A 163 6.84 23.31 -3.14
CA ASN A 163 7.39 21.96 -3.00
C ASN A 163 6.33 20.86 -3.11
N VAL A 164 5.06 21.15 -2.80
CA VAL A 164 3.96 20.21 -2.96
C VAL A 164 3.60 20.06 -4.43
N PHE A 165 3.56 21.15 -5.21
CA PHE A 165 3.33 21.07 -6.65
C PHE A 165 4.39 20.25 -7.40
N LYS A 166 5.64 20.29 -6.94
CA LYS A 166 6.77 19.56 -7.53
C LYS A 166 6.87 18.10 -7.07
N ASP A 167 6.18 17.73 -6.00
CA ASP A 167 6.17 16.38 -5.44
C ASP A 167 4.86 15.71 -5.85
N VAL A 168 4.90 14.87 -6.88
CA VAL A 168 3.71 14.21 -7.44
C VAL A 168 2.92 13.50 -6.35
N SER A 169 3.58 12.78 -5.44
CA SER A 169 2.90 12.02 -4.38
C SER A 169 2.10 12.94 -3.44
N LYS A 170 2.70 14.06 -3.02
CA LYS A 170 1.99 15.04 -2.17
C LYS A 170 0.90 15.77 -2.94
N PHE A 171 1.16 16.15 -4.19
CA PHE A 171 0.17 16.80 -5.03
C PHE A 171 -1.07 15.91 -5.23
N MET A 172 -0.88 14.63 -5.55
CA MET A 172 -1.97 13.67 -5.75
C MET A 172 -2.82 13.50 -4.49
N PHE A 173 -2.23 13.53 -3.29
CA PHE A 173 -2.98 13.52 -2.03
C PHE A 173 -3.91 14.73 -1.90
N TYR A 174 -3.42 15.94 -2.17
CA TYR A 174 -4.25 17.16 -2.10
C TYR A 174 -5.26 17.27 -3.24
N LEU A 175 -4.93 16.79 -4.44
CA LEU A 175 -5.85 16.65 -5.55
C LEU A 175 -6.98 15.67 -5.22
N GLY A 176 -6.66 14.54 -4.58
CA GLY A 176 -7.66 13.57 -4.15
C GLY A 176 -8.62 14.17 -3.13
N ILE A 177 -8.10 14.89 -2.12
CA ILE A 177 -8.94 15.58 -1.14
C ILE A 177 -9.83 16.63 -1.81
N SER A 178 -9.30 17.43 -2.75
CA SER A 178 -10.10 18.44 -3.44
C SER A 178 -11.21 17.82 -4.30
N LEU A 179 -10.99 16.60 -4.80
CA LEU A 179 -11.97 15.76 -5.49
C LEU A 179 -12.82 14.89 -4.55
N SER A 180 -12.83 15.16 -3.24
CA SER A 180 -13.64 14.48 -2.23
C SER A 180 -13.24 13.04 -1.89
N LEU A 181 -12.06 12.56 -2.32
CA LEU A 181 -11.46 11.37 -1.73
C LEU A 181 -11.05 11.66 -0.29
N ILE A 182 -11.17 10.66 0.58
CA ILE A 182 -10.72 10.77 1.97
C ILE A 182 -9.38 10.07 2.15
N PRO A 183 -8.53 10.51 3.10
CA PRO A 183 -7.36 9.76 3.48
C PRO A 183 -7.74 8.32 3.91
N GLN A 184 -6.94 7.32 3.54
CA GLN A 184 -7.16 5.93 3.98
C GLN A 184 -7.16 5.84 5.52
N VAL A 185 -6.32 6.66 6.17
CA VAL A 185 -6.24 6.83 7.64
C VAL A 185 -7.40 7.65 8.24
N SER A 186 -8.40 8.02 7.46
CA SER A 186 -9.67 8.63 7.93
C SER A 186 -10.86 7.69 7.74
N ARG A 187 -10.69 6.49 7.19
CA ARG A 187 -11.79 5.53 7.03
C ARG A 187 -12.37 5.08 8.37
N LEU A 188 -13.63 4.63 8.35
CA LEU A 188 -14.31 4.09 9.53
C LEU A 188 -13.69 2.78 10.03
N ASP A 189 -13.23 1.95 9.11
CA ASP A 189 -12.60 0.64 9.38
C ASP A 189 -11.09 0.71 9.61
N ARG A 190 -10.48 1.91 9.52
CA ARG A 190 -9.02 2.11 9.57
C ARG A 190 -8.35 1.46 10.78
N ASN A 191 -9.05 1.37 11.91
CA ASN A 191 -8.52 0.84 13.16
C ASN A 191 -8.17 -0.66 13.06
N LYS A 192 -8.64 -1.36 12.03
CA LYS A 192 -8.17 -2.72 11.70
C LYS A 192 -6.73 -2.73 11.17
N TYR A 193 -6.30 -1.66 10.50
CA TYR A 193 -5.07 -1.61 9.72
C TYR A 193 -4.00 -0.70 10.33
N VAL A 194 -4.42 0.41 10.97
CA VAL A 194 -3.52 1.43 11.51
C VAL A 194 -3.85 1.76 12.97
N GLU A 195 -2.86 2.28 13.67
CA GLU A 195 -2.99 2.95 14.98
C GLU A 195 -2.63 4.42 14.83
N ILE A 196 -3.54 5.32 15.24
CA ILE A 196 -3.36 6.77 15.10
C ILE A 196 -2.81 7.35 16.40
N ASN A 197 -1.69 8.07 16.30
CA ASN A 197 -1.02 8.74 17.40
C ASN A 197 -1.46 10.20 17.49
N TYR A 198 -2.68 10.47 17.94
CA TYR A 198 -3.25 11.84 17.99
C TYR A 198 -2.39 12.87 18.74
N ASN A 199 -1.61 12.44 19.74
CA ASN A 199 -0.69 13.30 20.48
C ASN A 199 0.53 13.76 19.66
N ASN A 200 0.80 13.12 18.52
CA ASN A 200 1.86 13.49 17.60
C ASN A 200 1.37 14.38 16.44
N ILE A 201 0.06 14.70 16.38
CA ILE A 201 -0.57 15.38 15.24
C ILE A 201 -0.89 16.83 15.60
N LYS A 202 -0.47 17.78 14.76
CA LYS A 202 -0.84 19.20 14.88
C LYS A 202 -2.35 19.36 14.79
N ASP A 203 -2.94 20.27 15.55
CA ASP A 203 -4.40 20.39 15.65
C ASP A 203 -5.09 20.58 14.29
N ASP A 204 -4.57 21.44 13.43
CA ASP A 204 -5.10 21.70 12.09
C ASP A 204 -5.06 20.47 11.14
N PHE A 205 -4.25 19.46 11.47
CA PHE A 205 -4.12 18.23 10.71
C PHE A 205 -5.00 17.10 11.21
N LYS A 206 -5.55 17.17 12.44
CA LYS A 206 -6.40 16.11 13.00
C LYS A 206 -7.61 15.77 12.11
N LYS A 207 -8.12 16.74 11.34
CA LYS A 207 -9.20 16.55 10.36
C LYS A 207 -8.90 15.48 9.29
N TYR A 208 -7.63 15.23 8.96
CA TYR A 208 -7.21 14.21 7.98
C TYR A 208 -7.05 12.80 8.59
N TYR A 209 -7.27 12.66 9.90
CA TYR A 209 -7.17 11.40 10.65
C TYR A 209 -8.47 11.03 11.34
N ASN A 210 -9.35 12.01 11.56
CA ASN A 210 -10.67 11.78 12.14
C ASN A 210 -11.49 10.85 11.22
N PRO A 211 -12.31 9.95 11.80
CA PRO A 211 -13.14 9.06 11.01
C PRO A 211 -14.09 9.87 10.12
N VAL A 212 -14.27 9.45 8.87
CA VAL A 212 -15.23 10.06 7.93
C VAL A 212 -16.23 9.01 7.47
N LEU A 213 -17.51 9.31 7.59
CA LEU A 213 -18.62 8.56 7.01
C LEU A 213 -19.05 9.24 5.70
N ILE A 214 -18.95 8.52 4.58
CA ILE A 214 -19.35 9.00 3.25
C ILE A 214 -20.71 8.39 2.91
N SER A 215 -21.75 9.21 2.74
CA SER A 215 -23.12 8.71 2.49
C SER A 215 -23.43 8.47 1.02
N PHE A 216 -22.72 9.11 0.10
CA PHE A 216 -22.90 8.94 -1.35
C PHE A 216 -22.01 7.86 -1.98
N LEU A 217 -21.31 7.08 -1.16
CA LEU A 217 -20.46 6.00 -1.65
C LEU A 217 -21.33 4.89 -2.26
N LYS A 218 -21.15 4.63 -3.56
CA LYS A 218 -21.95 3.63 -4.28
C LYS A 218 -21.49 2.19 -4.06
N ARG A 219 -20.19 1.99 -3.88
CA ARG A 219 -19.58 0.67 -3.71
C ARG A 219 -18.68 0.66 -2.48
N LYS A 220 -18.72 -0.45 -1.74
CA LYS A 220 -17.76 -0.69 -0.68
C LYS A 220 -16.39 -0.95 -1.29
N SER A 221 -15.35 -0.47 -0.63
CA SER A 221 -13.97 -0.77 -0.99
C SER A 221 -13.17 -1.06 0.26
N ASP A 222 -12.24 -2.00 0.17
CA ASP A 222 -11.34 -2.33 1.29
C ASP A 222 -10.26 -1.25 1.47
N PHE A 223 -9.47 -1.34 2.54
CA PHE A 223 -8.36 -0.41 2.80
C PHE A 223 -7.24 -0.61 1.78
N ASP A 224 -6.92 0.44 1.02
CA ASP A 224 -5.91 0.38 -0.04
C ASP A 224 -4.58 0.95 0.44
N PHE A 225 -3.65 0.06 0.81
CA PHE A 225 -2.29 0.42 1.26
C PHE A 225 -1.47 1.09 0.15
N GLY A 226 -1.80 0.80 -1.11
CA GLY A 226 -1.12 1.36 -2.27
C GLY A 226 -1.78 2.60 -2.83
N SER A 227 -2.88 3.10 -2.26
CA SER A 227 -3.52 4.35 -2.65
C SER A 227 -2.58 5.57 -2.48
N SER A 228 -2.77 6.63 -3.27
CA SER A 228 -2.10 7.92 -2.99
C SER A 228 -2.75 8.66 -1.82
N MET A 229 -3.92 8.19 -1.37
CA MET A 229 -4.67 8.72 -0.23
C MET A 229 -4.20 8.18 1.11
N ILE A 230 -3.16 7.33 1.16
CA ILE A 230 -2.43 7.04 2.39
C ILE A 230 -1.32 8.10 2.57
N PRO A 231 -1.45 9.02 3.53
CA PRO A 231 -0.43 10.06 3.72
C PRO A 231 0.86 9.47 4.29
N ASP A 232 1.97 10.20 4.17
CA ASP A 232 3.22 9.85 4.84
C ASP A 232 3.00 9.72 6.37
N GLN A 233 3.75 8.84 7.04
CA GLN A 233 3.61 8.61 8.47
C GLN A 233 3.96 9.85 9.32
N LEU A 234 4.69 10.83 8.79
CA LEU A 234 5.00 12.11 9.44
C LEU A 234 4.04 13.25 9.03
N PHE A 235 3.06 12.99 8.17
CA PHE A 235 2.14 14.01 7.68
C PHE A 235 1.44 14.76 8.83
N GLY A 236 1.59 16.09 8.89
CA GLY A 236 0.98 16.87 9.98
C GLY A 236 1.57 16.63 11.37
N GLY A 237 2.74 16.00 11.46
CA GLY A 237 3.44 15.76 12.71
C GLY A 237 3.80 17.04 13.46
N ILE A 238 3.72 17.01 14.80
CA ILE A 238 4.23 18.08 15.67
C ILE A 238 5.76 18.16 15.57
N ASN A 239 6.41 17.03 15.35
CA ASN A 239 7.85 16.93 15.09
C ASN A 239 8.10 16.01 13.89
N ASP A 240 9.23 16.20 13.20
CA ASP A 240 9.57 15.44 12.00
C ASP A 240 10.24 14.08 12.31
N LYS A 241 10.04 13.54 13.52
CA LYS A 241 10.71 12.31 13.99
C LYS A 241 9.76 11.22 14.47
N LYS A 242 8.57 11.57 14.94
CA LYS A 242 7.59 10.64 15.51
C LYS A 242 6.43 10.44 14.55
N PRO A 243 6.06 9.19 14.22
CA PRO A 243 4.96 8.93 13.31
C PRO A 243 3.62 9.36 13.92
N THR A 244 2.79 9.98 13.08
CA THR A 244 1.39 10.30 13.33
C THR A 244 0.49 9.08 13.31
N TYR A 245 0.88 8.02 12.62
CA TYR A 245 0.24 6.72 12.68
C TYR A 245 1.24 5.60 12.37
N THR A 246 0.94 4.39 12.83
CA THR A 246 1.69 3.17 12.51
C THR A 246 0.77 2.13 11.89
N LEU A 247 1.32 1.28 11.04
CA LEU A 247 0.62 0.10 10.53
C LEU A 247 0.66 -1.01 11.59
N LYS A 248 -0.47 -1.70 11.80
CA LYS A 248 -0.54 -2.86 12.69
C LYS A 248 0.11 -4.08 12.04
N TYR A 249 0.52 -5.07 12.82
CA TYR A 249 0.92 -6.37 12.25
C TYR A 249 -0.30 -7.08 11.65
N PRO A 250 -0.20 -7.76 10.49
CA PRO A 250 0.99 -7.95 9.65
C PRO A 250 1.28 -6.80 8.66
N TYR A 251 0.42 -5.78 8.62
CA TYR A 251 0.47 -4.69 7.64
C TYR A 251 1.70 -3.80 7.71
N ASN A 252 2.39 -3.75 8.85
CA ASN A 252 3.70 -3.10 8.96
C ASN A 252 4.80 -3.71 8.08
N SER A 253 4.56 -4.90 7.52
CA SER A 253 5.45 -5.56 6.56
C SER A 253 5.12 -5.22 5.10
N TYR A 254 4.13 -4.35 4.84
CA TYR A 254 3.83 -3.86 3.50
C TYR A 254 4.98 -3.00 2.96
N GLN A 255 5.29 -3.12 1.67
CA GLN A 255 6.14 -2.16 0.97
C GLN A 255 5.35 -1.48 -0.15
N LYS A 256 5.34 -0.14 -0.13
CA LYS A 256 4.67 0.65 -1.15
C LYS A 256 5.52 0.68 -2.41
N LEU A 257 4.95 0.27 -3.54
CA LEU A 257 5.57 0.47 -4.85
C LEU A 257 5.59 1.96 -5.20
N SER A 258 6.75 2.45 -5.63
CA SER A 258 6.92 3.83 -6.09
C SER A 258 7.92 3.92 -7.24
N ASP A 259 7.57 4.68 -8.28
CA ASP A 259 8.42 4.88 -9.45
C ASP A 259 9.07 6.26 -9.35
N ASN A 260 10.38 6.31 -9.20
CA ASN A 260 11.12 7.55 -8.95
C ASN A 260 10.58 8.36 -7.76
N ASN A 261 10.07 7.67 -6.72
CA ASN A 261 9.38 8.26 -5.55
C ASN A 261 8.05 8.96 -5.88
N TYR A 262 7.53 8.83 -7.10
CA TYR A 262 6.22 9.34 -7.48
C TYR A 262 5.13 8.31 -7.21
N LYS A 263 4.00 8.81 -6.73
CA LYS A 263 2.79 8.03 -6.49
C LYS A 263 1.58 8.71 -7.08
N TYR A 264 1.05 8.10 -8.13
CA TYR A 264 -0.23 8.45 -8.72
C TYR A 264 -1.38 7.76 -7.97
N PHE A 265 -2.62 8.14 -8.28
CA PHE A 265 -3.83 7.45 -7.84
C PHE A 265 -3.75 5.96 -8.19
N SER A 266 -4.15 5.11 -7.24
CA SER A 266 -4.32 3.68 -7.51
C SER A 266 -5.53 3.43 -8.41
N HIS A 267 -5.67 2.20 -8.90
CA HIS A 267 -6.87 1.76 -9.61
C HIS A 267 -8.14 2.07 -8.80
N ASN A 268 -8.11 1.79 -7.50
CA ASN A 268 -9.22 2.05 -6.60
C ASN A 268 -9.52 3.54 -6.42
N ASP A 269 -8.50 4.40 -6.36
CA ASP A 269 -8.69 5.84 -6.29
C ASP A 269 -9.44 6.36 -7.55
N TYR A 270 -9.04 5.92 -8.75
CA TYR A 270 -9.75 6.27 -9.99
C TYR A 270 -11.16 5.70 -10.02
N ARG A 271 -11.36 4.47 -9.56
CA ARG A 271 -12.67 3.82 -9.45
C ARG A 271 -13.63 4.62 -8.56
N LEU A 272 -13.16 5.11 -7.42
CA LEU A 272 -13.95 5.95 -6.52
C LEU A 272 -14.31 7.29 -7.17
N LEU A 273 -13.37 7.91 -7.88
CA LEU A 273 -13.62 9.15 -8.63
C LEU A 273 -14.65 8.94 -9.76
N TRP A 274 -14.57 7.81 -10.46
CA TRP A 274 -15.58 7.40 -11.43
C TRP A 274 -16.95 7.28 -10.74
N ASP A 275 -17.05 6.58 -9.60
CA ASP A 275 -18.33 6.41 -8.89
C ASP A 275 -18.93 7.75 -8.44
N PHE A 276 -18.08 8.70 -8.04
CA PHE A 276 -18.49 10.02 -7.57
C PHE A 276 -19.00 10.91 -8.70
N TYR A 277 -18.29 10.94 -9.84
CA TYR A 277 -18.52 11.94 -10.89
C TYR A 277 -19.11 11.36 -12.18
N ARG A 278 -19.34 10.04 -12.27
CA ARG A 278 -20.06 9.39 -13.37
C ARG A 278 -21.23 8.53 -12.87
N PRO A 279 -22.02 8.98 -11.87
CA PRO A 279 -22.94 8.11 -11.15
C PRO A 279 -24.04 7.50 -12.03
N ASN A 280 -24.46 8.18 -13.10
CA ASN A 280 -25.54 7.75 -13.98
C ASN A 280 -25.04 7.27 -15.34
N THR A 281 -23.73 7.27 -15.55
CA THR A 281 -23.15 6.78 -16.80
C THR A 281 -22.91 5.28 -16.69
N CYS A 282 -23.21 4.54 -17.76
CA CYS A 282 -23.03 3.08 -17.80
C CYS A 282 -23.76 2.32 -16.67
N SER A 283 -24.90 2.83 -16.16
CA SER A 283 -25.60 2.27 -14.99
C SER A 283 -25.86 0.76 -15.13
N ASP A 284 -26.23 0.32 -16.32
CA ASP A 284 -26.65 -1.05 -16.61
C ASP A 284 -25.45 -2.00 -16.76
N LYS A 285 -24.23 -1.45 -16.87
CA LYS A 285 -23.00 -2.20 -17.09
C LYS A 285 -22.08 -2.24 -15.88
N MET A 286 -22.40 -1.49 -14.81
CA MET A 286 -21.61 -1.48 -13.58
C MET A 286 -21.44 -2.87 -12.96
N SER A 287 -22.50 -3.68 -12.95
CA SER A 287 -22.48 -5.03 -12.39
C SER A 287 -21.70 -6.05 -13.22
N LEU A 288 -21.31 -5.70 -14.46
CA LEU A 288 -20.54 -6.59 -15.33
C LEU A 288 -19.07 -6.62 -14.96
N CYS A 289 -18.53 -5.51 -14.43
CA CYS A 289 -17.10 -5.43 -14.11
C CYS A 289 -16.77 -6.22 -12.83
N GLN A 290 -16.03 -7.32 -13.01
CA GLN A 290 -15.57 -8.21 -11.97
C GLN A 290 -14.24 -7.74 -11.36
N ASN A 291 -13.79 -8.42 -10.30
CA ASN A 291 -12.50 -8.22 -9.66
C ASN A 291 -12.12 -6.75 -9.39
N GLY A 292 -13.13 -5.93 -9.04
CA GLY A 292 -12.91 -4.52 -8.72
C GLY A 292 -12.68 -3.60 -9.92
N GLY A 293 -12.96 -4.06 -11.14
CA GLY A 293 -13.07 -3.22 -12.33
C GLY A 293 -14.25 -2.23 -12.26
N TYR A 294 -14.29 -1.33 -13.23
CA TYR A 294 -15.40 -0.40 -13.45
C TYR A 294 -15.51 -0.03 -14.93
N PRO A 295 -16.68 0.39 -15.42
CA PRO A 295 -16.84 0.68 -16.84
C PRO A 295 -15.86 1.76 -17.30
N ASP A 296 -15.28 1.57 -18.48
CA ASP A 296 -14.45 2.59 -19.11
C ASP A 296 -15.30 3.78 -19.60
N GLN A 297 -14.67 4.73 -20.31
CA GLN A 297 -15.39 5.90 -20.84
C GLN A 297 -16.43 5.52 -21.91
N SER A 298 -16.16 4.47 -22.71
CA SER A 298 -17.05 4.01 -23.78
C SER A 298 -18.25 3.21 -23.25
N CYS A 299 -18.18 2.76 -22.00
CA CYS A 299 -19.08 1.77 -21.42
C CYS A 299 -19.06 0.42 -22.17
N GLU A 300 -18.12 0.13 -23.06
CA GLU A 300 -18.12 -1.14 -23.81
C GLU A 300 -17.32 -2.24 -23.12
N GLN A 301 -16.38 -1.84 -22.28
CA GLN A 301 -15.49 -2.71 -21.52
C GLN A 301 -15.22 -2.11 -20.14
N CYS A 302 -14.53 -2.86 -19.31
CA CYS A 302 -14.12 -2.43 -17.98
C CYS A 302 -12.66 -1.95 -17.98
N GLU A 303 -12.40 -0.85 -17.27
CA GLU A 303 -11.07 -0.56 -16.77
C GLU A 303 -10.72 -1.58 -15.68
N CYS A 304 -9.71 -2.40 -15.94
CA CYS A 304 -9.29 -3.48 -15.06
C CYS A 304 -8.14 -3.08 -14.14
N PRO A 305 -8.12 -3.57 -12.88
CA PRO A 305 -6.91 -3.51 -12.08
C PRO A 305 -5.76 -4.19 -12.83
N SER A 306 -4.53 -3.76 -12.59
CA SER A 306 -3.36 -4.12 -13.40
C SER A 306 -3.05 -5.62 -13.49
N TYR A 307 -3.62 -6.45 -12.62
CA TYR A 307 -3.41 -7.90 -12.56
C TYR A 307 -4.50 -8.73 -13.26
N PHE A 308 -5.58 -8.08 -13.71
CA PHE A 308 -6.71 -8.70 -14.40
C PHE A 308 -6.79 -8.24 -15.86
N GLN A 309 -7.53 -9.00 -16.65
CA GLN A 309 -7.79 -8.79 -18.08
C GLN A 309 -9.18 -9.33 -18.43
N GLY A 310 -9.55 -9.20 -19.71
CA GLY A 310 -10.89 -9.52 -20.20
C GLY A 310 -11.76 -8.27 -20.25
N THR A 311 -12.85 -8.33 -21.02
CA THR A 311 -13.75 -7.17 -21.19
C THR A 311 -14.50 -6.81 -19.91
N GLN A 312 -14.61 -7.77 -18.99
CA GLN A 312 -15.25 -7.65 -17.68
C GLN A 312 -14.26 -7.76 -16.52
N CYS A 313 -12.95 -7.79 -16.77
CA CYS A 313 -11.91 -8.05 -15.76
C CYS A 313 -12.08 -9.41 -15.04
N GLU A 314 -12.65 -10.38 -15.73
CA GLU A 314 -13.04 -11.70 -15.23
C GLU A 314 -11.85 -12.66 -15.10
N GLU A 315 -10.77 -12.40 -15.84
CA GLU A 315 -9.58 -13.23 -15.90
C GLU A 315 -8.39 -12.59 -15.17
N ILE A 316 -7.61 -13.40 -14.45
CA ILE A 316 -6.25 -12.98 -14.07
C ILE A 316 -5.36 -13.03 -15.33
N LYS A 317 -4.38 -12.13 -15.42
CA LYS A 317 -3.42 -12.14 -16.52
C LYS A 317 -2.68 -13.47 -16.67
N ASN A 318 -2.31 -13.77 -17.90
CA ASN A 318 -1.48 -14.94 -18.23
C ASN A 318 -0.04 -14.76 -17.74
N ASN A 319 0.59 -15.88 -17.37
CA ASN A 319 2.03 -15.90 -17.08
C ASN A 319 2.85 -15.44 -18.29
N LEU A 320 3.81 -14.54 -18.07
CA LEU A 320 4.76 -14.10 -19.07
C LEU A 320 6.17 -14.53 -18.67
N GLY A 321 6.72 -15.55 -19.33
CA GLY A 321 8.05 -16.10 -19.04
C GLY A 321 7.99 -17.49 -18.40
N TYR A 322 9.06 -17.86 -17.67
CA TYR A 322 9.20 -19.17 -17.03
C TYR A 322 8.60 -19.14 -15.62
N CYS A 323 7.31 -19.44 -15.51
CA CYS A 323 6.51 -19.37 -14.26
C CYS A 323 6.06 -20.73 -13.70
N GLY A 324 6.59 -21.84 -14.25
CA GLY A 324 6.06 -23.18 -13.98
C GLY A 324 4.78 -23.47 -14.77
N PHE A 325 4.27 -24.70 -14.65
CA PHE A 325 3.17 -25.20 -15.48
C PHE A 325 1.78 -24.97 -14.87
N GLN A 326 1.69 -24.76 -13.56
CA GLN A 326 0.43 -24.65 -12.85
C GLN A 326 0.14 -23.20 -12.45
N GLN A 327 -0.99 -22.68 -12.90
CA GLN A 327 -1.45 -21.33 -12.57
C GLN A 327 -2.53 -21.33 -11.48
N ILE A 328 -3.36 -22.38 -11.44
CA ILE A 328 -4.52 -22.48 -10.55
C ILE A 328 -4.27 -23.59 -9.52
N PHE A 329 -4.50 -23.27 -8.25
CA PHE A 329 -4.35 -24.15 -7.10
C PHE A 329 -5.69 -24.25 -6.35
N GLU A 330 -6.07 -25.46 -5.96
CA GLU A 330 -7.27 -25.69 -5.15
C GLU A 330 -6.87 -25.77 -3.67
N ALA A 331 -7.40 -24.87 -2.83
CA ALA A 331 -7.23 -24.94 -1.39
C ALA A 331 -8.26 -25.91 -0.79
N THR A 332 -7.81 -26.76 0.13
CA THR A 332 -8.64 -27.65 0.95
C THR A 332 -8.27 -27.46 2.43
N GLU A 333 -8.94 -28.15 3.35
CA GLU A 333 -8.58 -28.15 4.78
C GLU A 333 -7.16 -28.70 5.05
N LYS A 334 -6.57 -29.43 4.10
CA LYS A 334 -5.17 -29.86 4.17
C LYS A 334 -4.25 -28.75 3.68
N LEU A 335 -3.19 -28.52 4.43
CA LEU A 335 -2.12 -27.61 4.06
C LEU A 335 -1.46 -28.05 2.74
N ASP A 336 -1.37 -27.12 1.79
CA ASP A 336 -0.70 -27.29 0.51
C ASP A 336 0.21 -26.09 0.20
N PHE A 337 1.01 -26.17 -0.87
CA PHE A 337 2.08 -25.23 -1.15
C PHE A 337 2.19 -24.83 -2.62
N LEU A 338 2.38 -23.52 -2.84
CA LEU A 338 2.96 -22.98 -4.06
C LEU A 338 4.47 -22.85 -3.85
N LEU A 339 5.26 -23.67 -4.58
CA LEU A 339 6.72 -23.68 -4.50
C LEU A 339 7.33 -23.35 -5.86
N LEU A 340 7.97 -22.18 -5.95
CA LEU A 340 8.61 -21.68 -7.15
C LEU A 340 10.08 -21.41 -6.86
N LYS A 341 10.97 -22.03 -7.65
CA LYS A 341 12.41 -21.89 -7.47
C LYS A 341 13.05 -21.51 -8.79
N ASN A 342 13.86 -20.46 -8.78
CA ASN A 342 14.60 -19.97 -9.95
C ASN A 342 13.69 -19.73 -11.16
N ILE A 343 12.50 -19.19 -10.94
CA ILE A 343 11.59 -18.78 -12.00
C ILE A 343 12.01 -17.43 -12.60
N GLY A 344 11.39 -17.02 -13.70
CA GLY A 344 11.76 -15.78 -14.38
C GLY A 344 10.66 -15.28 -15.29
N GLY A 345 10.01 -14.17 -14.95
CA GLY A 345 8.90 -13.60 -15.68
C GLY A 345 7.99 -12.71 -14.81
N GLU A 346 6.82 -12.45 -15.33
CA GLU A 346 5.66 -11.93 -14.62
C GLU A 346 4.66 -13.08 -14.42
N CYS A 347 4.62 -13.61 -13.20
CA CYS A 347 3.89 -14.82 -12.89
C CYS A 347 2.64 -14.51 -12.06
N TYR A 348 1.51 -15.05 -12.45
CA TYR A 348 0.20 -14.78 -11.90
C TYR A 348 -0.44 -16.10 -11.49
N TYR A 349 -0.78 -16.29 -10.22
CA TYR A 349 -1.37 -17.53 -9.72
C TYR A 349 -2.70 -17.28 -9.02
N THR A 350 -3.59 -18.25 -9.08
CA THR A 350 -4.87 -18.25 -8.36
C THR A 350 -4.89 -19.39 -7.37
N ILE A 351 -5.20 -19.10 -6.11
CA ILE A 351 -5.55 -20.09 -5.10
C ILE A 351 -7.04 -19.96 -4.82
N GLN A 352 -7.81 -20.99 -5.10
CA GLN A 352 -9.26 -21.00 -4.95
C GLN A 352 -9.69 -22.06 -3.95
N SER A 353 -10.53 -21.67 -3.00
CA SER A 353 -11.16 -22.59 -2.06
C SER A 353 -12.14 -23.50 -2.80
N LYS A 354 -12.00 -24.81 -2.57
CA LYS A 354 -12.92 -25.84 -3.02
C LYS A 354 -14.33 -25.64 -2.47
N ASN A 355 -14.42 -25.31 -1.19
CA ASN A 355 -15.67 -25.23 -0.43
C ASN A 355 -16.18 -23.79 -0.24
N LYS A 356 -15.63 -22.83 -0.99
CA LYS A 356 -15.90 -21.38 -0.86
C LYS A 356 -15.66 -20.82 0.55
N LYS A 357 -14.85 -21.50 1.36
CA LYS A 357 -14.37 -21.07 2.68
C LYS A 357 -13.28 -20.00 2.55
N LYS A 358 -12.91 -19.38 3.67
CA LYS A 358 -11.76 -18.45 3.71
C LYS A 358 -10.47 -19.24 3.53
N ILE A 359 -9.45 -18.55 3.03
CA ILE A 359 -8.13 -19.15 2.81
C ILE A 359 -7.15 -18.53 3.80
N LYS A 360 -6.50 -19.36 4.59
CA LYS A 360 -5.31 -18.95 5.33
C LYS A 360 -4.12 -19.10 4.40
N ILE A 361 -3.35 -18.02 4.23
CA ILE A 361 -2.17 -18.00 3.36
C ILE A 361 -0.97 -17.50 4.15
N ARG A 362 0.19 -18.13 3.96
CA ARG A 362 1.43 -17.71 4.60
C ARG A 362 2.60 -17.74 3.63
N VAL A 363 3.30 -16.62 3.52
CA VAL A 363 4.60 -16.56 2.85
C VAL A 363 5.61 -17.19 3.78
N GLU A 364 5.87 -18.48 3.58
CA GLU A 364 6.84 -19.25 4.37
C GLU A 364 8.25 -18.73 4.11
N ARG A 365 8.58 -18.50 2.83
CA ARG A 365 9.87 -17.96 2.43
C ARG A 365 9.80 -17.27 1.08
N LEU A 366 10.24 -16.02 1.04
CA LEU A 366 10.52 -15.25 -0.16
C LEU A 366 12.02 -14.94 -0.20
N ILE A 367 12.69 -15.33 -1.28
CA ILE A 367 14.05 -14.93 -1.63
C ILE A 367 14.00 -14.22 -2.98
N ILE A 368 14.31 -12.93 -2.96
CA ILE A 368 14.44 -12.10 -4.15
C ILE A 368 15.75 -11.30 -4.08
N PRO A 369 16.33 -10.93 -5.23
CA PRO A 369 17.44 -9.99 -5.26
C PRO A 369 17.05 -8.62 -4.68
N ASP A 370 18.05 -7.82 -4.32
CA ASP A 370 17.83 -6.44 -3.92
C ASP A 370 17.14 -5.65 -5.04
N THR A 371 16.16 -4.86 -4.64
CA THR A 371 15.22 -4.14 -5.51
C THR A 371 14.96 -2.76 -4.92
N LYS A 372 14.66 -1.80 -5.79
CA LYS A 372 14.23 -0.44 -5.41
C LYS A 372 12.75 -0.40 -5.00
N CYS A 373 12.02 -1.52 -5.13
CA CYS A 373 10.59 -1.61 -4.89
C CYS A 373 9.78 -0.64 -5.78
N SER A 374 10.10 -0.62 -7.07
CA SER A 374 9.33 0.09 -8.10
C SER A 374 8.47 -0.90 -8.90
N THR A 375 7.52 -0.40 -9.68
CA THR A 375 6.59 -1.23 -10.48
C THR A 375 7.33 -2.10 -11.51
N ASP A 376 8.47 -1.60 -11.99
CA ASP A 376 9.34 -2.31 -12.94
C ASP A 376 10.32 -3.30 -12.29
N ASP A 377 10.42 -3.33 -10.96
CA ASP A 377 11.39 -4.15 -10.24
C ASP A 377 10.76 -5.42 -9.63
N PHE A 378 11.58 -6.26 -8.99
CA PHE A 378 11.13 -7.52 -8.42
C PHE A 378 10.27 -7.32 -7.18
N HIS A 379 9.11 -7.95 -7.16
CA HIS A 379 8.20 -7.90 -6.03
C HIS A 379 7.16 -9.02 -6.09
N LEU A 380 6.64 -9.36 -4.91
CA LEU A 380 5.50 -10.26 -4.71
C LEU A 380 4.28 -9.41 -4.32
N GLY A 381 3.19 -9.52 -5.07
CA GLY A 381 1.88 -8.96 -4.74
C GLY A 381 0.89 -10.05 -4.35
N ILE A 382 0.14 -9.84 -3.27
CA ILE A 382 -0.91 -10.79 -2.82
C ILE A 382 -2.24 -10.05 -2.70
N LEU A 383 -3.24 -10.47 -3.47
CA LEU A 383 -4.63 -9.99 -3.41
C LEU A 383 -5.46 -10.98 -2.59
N TYR A 384 -5.57 -10.72 -1.27
CA TYR A 384 -6.25 -11.58 -0.30
C TYR A 384 -7.54 -10.96 0.29
N LEU A 385 -7.76 -9.66 0.04
CA LEU A 385 -8.95 -8.92 0.46
C LEU A 385 -10.14 -9.22 -0.46
N ASN A 386 -11.36 -8.83 -0.08
CA ASN A 386 -12.55 -9.10 -0.88
C ASN A 386 -12.54 -8.27 -2.17
N ASP A 387 -12.29 -6.98 -2.03
CA ASP A 387 -12.15 -6.04 -3.11
C ASP A 387 -10.81 -6.25 -3.84
N LYS A 388 -10.86 -6.75 -5.07
CA LYS A 388 -9.65 -6.95 -5.91
C LYS A 388 -9.23 -5.70 -6.68
N GLY A 389 -9.94 -4.58 -6.50
CA GLY A 389 -9.59 -3.29 -7.08
C GLY A 389 -8.57 -2.49 -6.27
N VAL A 390 -8.33 -2.87 -5.01
CA VAL A 390 -7.25 -2.28 -4.19
C VAL A 390 -5.89 -2.84 -4.62
N GLU A 391 -4.83 -2.10 -4.33
CA GLU A 391 -3.47 -2.58 -4.59
C GLU A 391 -3.15 -3.83 -3.76
N PRO A 392 -2.38 -4.79 -4.30
CA PRO A 392 -1.99 -5.99 -3.57
C PRO A 392 -1.15 -5.66 -2.35
N PHE A 393 -1.08 -6.61 -1.42
CA PHE A 393 -0.05 -6.58 -0.41
C PHE A 393 1.30 -6.85 -1.05
N THR A 394 2.12 -5.82 -1.17
CA THR A 394 3.39 -5.90 -1.87
C THR A 394 4.56 -6.16 -0.93
N ILE A 395 5.42 -7.10 -1.33
CA ILE A 395 6.65 -7.49 -0.66
C ILE A 395 7.83 -7.38 -1.63
N CYS A 396 8.79 -6.51 -1.31
CA CYS A 396 9.97 -6.22 -2.13
C CYS A 396 11.29 -6.62 -1.44
N LYS A 397 11.24 -7.50 -0.44
CA LYS A 397 12.45 -7.95 0.26
C LYS A 397 12.31 -9.38 0.74
N ASN A 398 13.44 -10.00 1.05
CA ASN A 398 13.47 -11.31 1.67
C ASN A 398 12.60 -11.34 2.93
N THR A 399 11.67 -12.29 2.97
CA THR A 399 10.63 -12.35 3.99
C THR A 399 10.38 -13.81 4.37
N THR A 400 10.11 -14.06 5.65
CA THR A 400 9.75 -15.38 6.16
C THR A 400 8.58 -15.25 7.12
N SER A 401 7.76 -16.30 7.20
CA SER A 401 6.70 -16.44 8.21
C SER A 401 5.68 -15.29 8.24
N LEU A 402 5.32 -14.72 7.09
CA LEU A 402 4.30 -13.67 7.01
C LEU A 402 2.93 -14.27 6.68
N GLU A 403 2.00 -14.19 7.62
CA GLU A 403 0.69 -14.84 7.55
C GLU A 403 -0.43 -13.83 7.31
N PHE A 404 -1.40 -14.22 6.49
CA PHE A 404 -2.63 -13.47 6.22
C PHE A 404 -3.83 -14.40 6.34
N SER A 405 -4.91 -13.88 6.92
CA SER A 405 -6.23 -14.50 6.80
C SER A 405 -6.95 -13.82 5.65
N ALA A 406 -7.18 -14.53 4.55
CA ALA A 406 -7.90 -13.98 3.41
C ALA A 406 -9.36 -13.69 3.80
N GLU A 407 -9.87 -12.57 3.30
CA GLU A 407 -11.28 -12.22 3.47
C GLU A 407 -12.16 -12.84 2.36
N SER A 408 -11.50 -13.36 1.32
CA SER A 408 -12.05 -13.92 0.09
C SER A 408 -11.76 -15.41 -0.02
N SER A 409 -12.64 -16.16 -0.69
CA SER A 409 -12.45 -17.59 -1.03
C SER A 409 -11.54 -17.80 -2.25
N LYS A 410 -11.01 -16.71 -2.82
CA LYS A 410 -10.00 -16.67 -3.87
C LYS A 410 -8.89 -15.71 -3.48
N VAL A 411 -7.64 -16.16 -3.58
CA VAL A 411 -6.44 -15.35 -3.41
C VAL A 411 -5.67 -15.34 -4.72
N PHE A 412 -5.24 -14.16 -5.15
CA PHE A 412 -4.39 -14.03 -6.33
C PHE A 412 -2.98 -13.62 -5.93
N ILE A 413 -1.98 -14.23 -6.57
CA ILE A 413 -0.58 -13.99 -6.32
C ILE A 413 0.06 -13.49 -7.61
N TYR A 414 0.70 -12.34 -7.55
CA TYR A 414 1.54 -11.82 -8.61
C TYR A 414 3.00 -11.86 -8.17
N PHE A 415 3.89 -12.42 -8.99
CA PHE A 415 5.31 -12.47 -8.70
C PHE A 415 6.12 -12.05 -9.92
N LYS A 416 6.64 -10.81 -9.88
CA LYS A 416 7.56 -10.27 -10.88
C LYS A 416 8.99 -10.57 -10.46
N ILE A 417 9.70 -11.35 -11.27
CA ILE A 417 11.08 -11.72 -10.98
C ILE A 417 11.81 -12.07 -12.27
N THR A 418 12.95 -11.46 -12.59
CA THR A 418 13.73 -11.85 -13.79
C THR A 418 15.12 -12.39 -13.47
N LYS A 419 15.57 -12.21 -12.22
CA LYS A 419 16.91 -12.61 -11.76
C LYS A 419 16.86 -13.85 -10.88
N ARG A 420 17.91 -14.67 -10.99
CA ARG A 420 18.14 -15.91 -10.22
C ARG A 420 19.42 -15.76 -9.38
N PRO A 421 19.56 -16.47 -8.24
CA PRO A 421 18.58 -17.39 -7.66
C PRO A 421 17.40 -16.66 -7.01
N ASN A 422 16.22 -17.27 -7.04
CA ASN A 422 15.02 -16.79 -6.36
C ASN A 422 14.20 -17.97 -5.82
N LEU A 423 13.37 -17.69 -4.82
CA LEU A 423 12.47 -18.67 -4.20
C LEU A 423 11.20 -17.99 -3.73
N LEU A 424 10.05 -18.56 -4.07
CA LEU A 424 8.77 -18.26 -3.43
C LEU A 424 8.19 -19.57 -2.90
N ALA A 425 7.98 -19.63 -1.59
CA ALA A 425 7.28 -20.69 -0.91
C ALA A 425 6.09 -20.07 -0.15
N VAL A 426 4.89 -20.41 -0.59
CA VAL A 426 3.63 -19.97 0.01
C VAL A 426 2.85 -21.20 0.42
N SER A 427 2.45 -21.28 1.69
CA SER A 427 1.53 -22.29 2.17
C SER A 427 0.11 -21.75 2.17
N PHE A 428 -0.87 -22.61 1.90
CA PHE A 428 -2.28 -22.25 1.91
C PHE A 428 -3.16 -23.41 2.37
N GLN A 429 -4.27 -23.07 3.00
CA GLN A 429 -5.32 -24.02 3.41
C GLN A 429 -6.66 -23.31 3.56
N GLU A 430 -7.75 -24.03 3.41
CA GLU A 430 -9.07 -23.57 3.84
C GLU A 430 -9.13 -23.47 5.37
N VAL A 431 -9.81 -22.43 5.82
CA VAL A 431 -10.17 -22.22 7.22
C VAL A 431 -11.61 -21.73 7.27
N ASP A 432 -12.29 -22.01 8.37
CA ASP A 432 -13.70 -21.64 8.55
C ASP A 432 -13.94 -20.12 8.55
#